data_AF-A0A916LKW9-F1
#
_entry.id   AF-A0A916LKW9-F1
#
_cell.length_a   1.000
_cell.length_b   1.000
_cell.length_c   1.000
_cell.angle_alpha   90.00
_cell.angle_beta   90.00
_cell.angle_gamma   90.00
#
_symmetry.space_group_name_H-M   'P 1'
#
loop_
_entity.id
_entity.type
_entity.pdbx_description
1 polymer ?
#
loop_
_entity_poly.entity_id
_entity_poly.type
_entity_poly.pdbx_seq_one_letter_code
_entity_poly.pdbx_strand_id
1 'polypeptide(L)' 'KLKKEIEFIEKENASLRQKIHELETNPKAVEKIAREKYGMAKEGEEVFKIKVK' A
#
# COMPACT_ATOMS: atom_id res chain seq x y z
N LYS A 1 -14.45 -27.66 -1.03
CA LYS A 1 -14.71 -26.23 -0.70
C LYS A 1 -13.67 -25.71 0.29
N LEU A 2 -13.58 -26.28 1.49
CA LEU A 2 -12.62 -25.91 2.54
C LEU A 2 -11.14 -25.81 2.11
N LYS A 3 -10.60 -26.80 1.37
CA LYS A 3 -9.19 -26.75 0.92
C LYS A 3 -8.87 -25.55 0.03
N LYS A 4 -9.78 -25.17 -0.87
CA LYS A 4 -9.61 -23.99 -1.74
C LYS A 4 -9.62 -22.68 -0.95
N GLU A 5 -10.42 -22.65 0.11
CA GLU A 5 -10.54 -21.49 0.99
C GLU A 5 -9.30 -21.33 1.86
N ILE A 6 -8.73 -22.44 2.35
CA ILE A 6 -7.43 -22.46 3.02
C ILE A 6 -6.33 -21.95 2.09
N GLU A 7 -6.21 -22.51 0.88
CA GLU A 7 -5.21 -22.08 -0.10
C GLU A 7 -5.35 -20.60 -0.49
N PHE A 8 -6.58 -20.09 -0.57
CA PHE A 8 -6.84 -18.68 -0.82
C PHE A 8 -6.34 -17.81 0.34
N ILE A 9 -6.74 -18.14 1.57
CA ILE A 9 -6.35 -17.40 2.77
C ILE A 9 -4.83 -17.44 2.97
N GLU A 10 -4.17 -18.56 2.70
CA GLU A 10 -2.71 -18.68 2.77
C GLU A 10 -2.00 -17.76 1.76
N LYS A 11 -2.51 -17.68 0.52
CA LYS A 11 -1.99 -16.76 -0.50
C LYS A 11 -2.20 -15.31 -0.12
N GLU A 12 -3.38 -14.96 0.39
CA GLU A 12 -3.65 -13.60 0.87
C GLU A 12 -2.71 -13.24 2.03
N ASN A 13 -2.55 -14.14 3.01
CA ASN A 13 -1.62 -13.93 4.11
C ASN A 13 -0.17 -13.74 3.63
N ALA A 14 0.29 -14.54 2.67
CA ALA A 14 1.63 -14.39 2.11
C ALA A 14 1.81 -13.02 1.41
N SER A 15 0.82 -12.61 0.62
CA SER A 15 0.84 -11.30 -0.07
C SER A 15 0.80 -10.13 0.92
N LEU A 16 -0.04 -10.21 1.96
CA LEU A 16 -0.11 -9.20 3.01
C LEU A 16 1.19 -9.08 3.78
N ARG A 17 1.86 -10.20 4.11
CA ARG A 17 3.18 -10.20 4.76
C ARG A 17 4.24 -9.52 3.90
N GLN A 18 4.28 -9.81 2.61
CA GLN A 18 5.19 -9.13 1.68
C GLN A 18 4.93 -7.62 1.64
N LYS A 19 3.66 -7.23 1.63
CA LYS A 19 3.27 -5.82 1.63
C LYS A 19 3.64 -5.10 2.93
N ILE A 20 3.46 -5.75 4.08
CA ILE A 20 3.91 -5.23 5.38
C ILE A 20 5.42 -5.01 5.34
N HIS A 21 6.18 -6.01 4.91
CA HIS A 21 7.63 -5.91 4.83
C HIS A 21 8.10 -4.77 3.92
N GLU A 22 7.46 -4.58 2.76
CA GLU A 22 7.76 -3.47 1.85
C GLU A 22 7.48 -2.12 2.52
N LEU A 23 6.37 -1.98 3.25
CA LEU A 23 6.06 -0.74 3.97
C LEU A 23 7.02 -0.46 5.12
N GLU A 24 7.50 -1.49 5.82
CA GLU A 24 8.45 -1.33 6.93
C GLU A 24 9.87 -0.98 6.46
N THR A 25 10.29 -1.54 5.32
CA THR A 25 11.68 -1.44 4.85
C THR A 25 11.91 -0.41 3.76
N ASN A 26 10.85 0.06 3.08
CA ASN A 26 10.95 1.04 2.00
C ASN A 26 10.21 2.34 2.37
N PRO A 27 10.92 3.37 2.86
CA PRO A 27 10.33 4.67 3.16
C PRO A 27 9.57 5.30 1.98
N LYS A 28 9.98 5.04 0.73
CA LYS A 28 9.29 5.55 -0.46
C LYS A 28 7.91 4.92 -0.64
N ALA A 29 7.72 3.66 -0.23
CA ALA A 29 6.44 2.99 -0.31
C ALA A 29 5.42 3.64 0.64
N VAL A 30 5.86 3.99 1.86
CA VAL A 30 5.05 4.72 2.84
C VAL A 30 4.72 6.12 2.34
N GLU A 31 5.70 6.86 1.83
CA GLU A 31 5.52 8.21 1.30
C GLU A 31 4.50 8.23 0.14
N LYS A 32 4.60 7.26 -0.78
CA LYS A 32 3.65 7.12 -1.89
C LYS A 32 2.22 6.97 -1.37
N ILE A 33 1.99 6.11 -0.38
CA ILE A 33 0.66 5.93 0.22
C ILE A 33 0.18 7.21 0.92
N ALA A 34 1.05 7.86 1.68
CA ALA A 34 0.75 9.10 2.38
C ALA A 34 0.28 10.19 1.39
N ARG A 35 0.99 10.37 0.28
CA ARG A 35 0.64 11.34 -0.77
C ARG A 35 -0.62 10.93 -1.54
N GLU A 36 -0.71 9.68 -1.99
CA GLU A 36 -1.80 9.24 -2.90
C GLU A 36 -3.14 9.00 -2.19
N LYS A 37 -3.12 8.34 -1.02
CA LYS A 37 -4.34 7.99 -0.28
C LYS A 37 -4.77 9.08 0.68
N TYR A 38 -3.82 9.70 1.35
CA TYR A 38 -4.10 10.63 2.45
C TYR A 38 -3.86 12.09 2.09
N GLY A 39 -3.30 12.38 0.91
CA GLY A 39 -3.02 13.75 0.47
C GLY A 39 -1.99 14.46 1.34
N MET A 40 -1.15 13.71 2.05
CA MET A 40 -0.14 14.27 2.94
C MET A 40 0.98 14.93 2.12
N ALA A 41 1.45 16.07 2.62
CA ALA A 41 2.59 16.81 2.10
C ALA A 41 3.46 17.23 3.28
N LYS A 42 4.77 17.43 3.05
CA LYS A 42 5.60 18.09 4.06
C LYS A 42 5.30 19.59 4.07
N GLU A 43 5.67 20.25 5.16
CA GLU A 43 5.56 21.69 5.26
C GLU A 43 6.36 22.37 4.13
N GLY A 44 5.73 23.31 3.44
CA GLY A 44 6.30 24.00 2.28
C GLY A 44 6.22 23.24 0.94
N GLU A 45 5.64 22.04 0.90
CA GLU A 45 5.39 21.31 -0.36
C GLU A 45 3.94 21.51 -0.86
N GLU A 46 3.78 21.60 -2.18
CA GLU A 46 2.48 21.56 -2.85
C GLU A 46 2.27 20.19 -3.52
N VAL A 47 1.15 19.52 -3.24
CA VAL A 47 0.78 18.22 -3.84
C VAL A 47 -0.37 18.42 -4.83
N PHE A 48 -0.12 18.06 -6.09
CA PHE A 48 -1.10 18.16 -7.17
C PHE A 48 -1.75 16.80 -7.46
N LYS A 49 -3.07 16.72 -7.41
CA LYS A 49 -3.83 15.53 -7.83
C LYS A 49 -4.39 15.74 -9.23
N ILE A 50 -3.78 15.12 -10.22
CA ILE A 50 -4.25 15.18 -11.61
C ILE A 50 -5.40 14.18 -11.78
N LYS A 51 -6.58 14.68 -12.16
CA LYS A 51 -7.70 13.83 -12.59
C LYS A 51 -7.70 13.79 -14.13
N VAL A 52 -7.35 12.65 -14.70
CA VAL A 52 -7.58 12.41 -16.13
C VAL A 52 -9.08 12.15 -16.30
N LYS A 53 -9.73 12.93 -17.17
CA LYS A 53 -11.15 12.78 -17.52
C LYS A 53 -11.38 11.55 -18.39
#